data_AF-A0A1X7DCW9-F1
#
_entry.id   AF-A0A1X7DCW9-F1
#
_cell.length_a   1.000
_cell.length_b   1.000
_cell.length_c   1.000
_cell.angle_alpha   90.00
_cell.angle_beta   90.00
_cell.angle_gamma   90.00
#
_symmetry.space_group_name_H-M   'P 1'
#
loop_
_entity.id
_entity.type
_entity.pdbx_description
1 polymer ?
#
loop_
_entity_poly.entity_id
_entity_poly.type
_entity_poly.pdbx_seq_one_letter_code
_entity_poly.pdbx_strand_id
1 'polypeptide(L)'
;MSKITRHLIAYDISCDKERYKVSKVLEGFGFRVQESVFECDLNTRLKRKLISKLENLEVETGFISIYLVGSHKPKDIGNAPPRFNENYAFVI
;
A
#
# COMPACT_ATOMS: atom_id res chain seq x y z
N MET A 1 10.30 12.08 -17.20
CA MET A 1 9.55 11.02 -16.47
C MET A 1 9.58 11.33 -14.98
N SER A 2 8.46 11.18 -14.26
CA SER A 2 8.46 11.39 -12.80
C SER A 2 9.10 10.20 -12.08
N LYS A 3 9.96 10.49 -11.10
CA LYS A 3 10.65 9.49 -10.28
C LYS A 3 9.63 8.58 -9.58
N ILE A 4 9.82 7.27 -9.69
CA ILE A 4 9.07 6.27 -8.92
C ILE A 4 9.75 6.12 -7.55
N THR A 5 8.94 6.06 -6.50
CA THR A 5 9.37 5.94 -5.11
C THR A 5 8.53 4.90 -4.40
N ARG A 6 9.17 4.02 -3.62
CA ARG A 6 8.48 2.98 -2.86
C ARG A 6 7.86 3.55 -1.60
N HIS A 7 6.63 3.16 -1.33
CA HIS A 7 5.93 3.53 -0.11
C HIS A 7 5.39 2.28 0.59
N LEU A 8 5.43 2.30 1.91
CA LEU A 8 4.67 1.39 2.75
C LEU A 8 3.40 2.09 3.19
N ILE A 9 2.25 1.46 2.96
CA ILE A 9 0.97 1.91 3.49
C ILE A 9 0.51 0.91 4.53
N ALA A 10 0.40 1.37 5.77
CA ALA A 10 -0.11 0.58 6.88
C ALA A 10 -1.46 1.13 7.31
N TYR A 11 -2.37 0.27 7.75
CA TYR A 11 -3.62 0.69 8.36
C TYR A 11 -3.88 -0.03 9.69
N ASP A 12 -4.53 0.65 10.60
CA ASP A 12 -5.07 0.08 11.83
C ASP A 12 -6.52 0.51 11.93
N ILE A 13 -7.44 -0.41 11.62
CA ILE A 13 -8.86 -0.15 11.42
C ILE A 13 -9.64 -1.32 12.01
N SER A 14 -10.61 -1.02 12.87
CA SER A 14 -11.39 -2.04 13.57
C SER A 14 -12.62 -2.52 12.79
N CYS A 15 -13.26 -1.66 11.97
CA CYS A 15 -14.40 -2.05 11.15
C CYS A 15 -13.98 -2.86 9.92
N ASP A 16 -14.51 -4.09 9.79
CA ASP A 16 -14.26 -4.97 8.66
C ASP A 16 -14.61 -4.36 7.31
N LYS A 17 -15.73 -3.62 7.25
CA LYS A 17 -16.19 -2.97 6.01
C LYS A 17 -15.21 -1.88 5.56
N GLU A 18 -14.66 -1.10 6.49
CA GLU A 18 -13.66 -0.08 6.20
C GLU A 18 -12.33 -0.72 5.79
N ARG A 19 -11.85 -1.73 6.54
CA ARG A 19 -10.65 -2.51 6.17
C ARG A 19 -10.74 -3.06 4.76
N TYR A 20 -11.88 -3.65 4.40
CA TYR A 20 -12.09 -4.20 3.07
C TYR A 20 -12.02 -3.12 1.98
N LYS A 21 -12.67 -1.97 2.19
CA LYS A 21 -12.60 -0.84 1.24
C LYS A 21 -11.16 -0.33 1.06
N VAL A 22 -10.43 -0.15 2.16
CA VAL A 22 -9.01 0.27 2.13
C VAL A 22 -8.16 -0.74 1.38
N SER A 23 -8.29 -2.04 1.68
CA SER A 23 -7.62 -3.12 0.95
C SER A 23 -7.87 -3.04 -0.54
N LYS A 24 -9.14 -2.90 -0.96
CA LYS A 24 -9.52 -2.86 -2.37
C LYS A 24 -8.94 -1.66 -3.11
N VAL A 25 -8.82 -0.52 -2.44
CA VAL A 25 -8.10 0.62 -3.01
C VAL A 25 -6.62 0.28 -3.17
N LEU A 26 -5.95 -0.22 -2.12
CA LEU A 26 -4.51 -0.48 -2.13
C LEU A 26 -4.07 -1.58 -3.10
N GLU A 27 -4.89 -2.61 -3.32
CA GLU A 27 -4.68 -3.65 -4.35
C GLU A 27 -4.54 -3.07 -5.77
N GLY A 28 -5.11 -1.88 -6.03
CA GLY A 28 -4.95 -1.19 -7.32
C GLY A 28 -3.66 -0.38 -7.47
N PHE A 29 -2.82 -0.28 -6.44
CA PHE A 29 -1.60 0.53 -6.43
C PHE A 29 -0.35 -0.21 -5.97
N GLY A 30 -0.48 -1.43 -5.45
CA GLY A 30 0.66 -2.21 -4.99
C GLY A 30 0.27 -3.58 -4.44
N PHE A 31 1.17 -4.16 -3.66
CA PHE A 31 1.05 -5.53 -3.19
C PHE A 31 0.88 -5.57 -1.68
N ARG A 32 -0.04 -6.42 -1.23
CA ARG A 32 -0.22 -6.75 0.18
C ARG A 32 0.98 -7.54 0.67
N VAL A 33 1.66 -7.06 1.71
CA VAL A 33 2.82 -7.73 2.33
C VAL A 33 2.56 -8.22 3.75
N GLN A 34 1.58 -7.64 4.44
CA GLN A 34 1.00 -8.15 5.68
C GLN A 34 -0.53 -7.94 5.68
N GLU A 35 -1.22 -8.44 6.70
CA GLU A 35 -2.69 -8.29 6.83
C GLU A 35 -3.15 -6.82 6.83
N SER A 36 -2.29 -5.90 7.28
CA SER A 36 -2.61 -4.47 7.26
C SER A 36 -1.52 -3.59 6.66
N VAL A 37 -0.65 -4.15 5.81
CA VAL A 37 0.48 -3.43 5.21
C VAL A 37 0.60 -3.75 3.72
N PHE A 38 0.78 -2.70 2.91
CA PHE A 38 0.98 -2.75 1.47
C PHE A 38 2.28 -2.05 1.06
N GLU A 39 2.95 -2.61 0.06
CA GLU A 39 4.06 -1.96 -0.65
C GLU A 39 3.59 -1.42 -2.00
N CYS A 40 3.79 -0.12 -2.23
CA CYS A 40 3.38 0.55 -3.46
C CYS A 40 4.54 1.32 -4.09
N ASP A 41 4.83 1.03 -5.36
CA ASP A 41 5.79 1.80 -6.15
C ASP A 41 5.05 2.93 -6.89
N LEU A 42 5.19 4.15 -6.37
CA LEU A 42 4.36 5.29 -6.76
C LEU A 42 5.22 6.40 -7.38
N ASN A 43 4.76 6.93 -8.50
CA ASN A 43 5.17 8.26 -8.95
C ASN A 43 4.23 9.34 -8.39
N THR A 44 4.57 10.62 -8.56
CA THR A 44 3.79 11.75 -8.01
C THR A 44 2.31 11.74 -8.42
N ARG A 45 1.98 11.29 -9.64
CA ARG A 45 0.59 11.23 -10.11
C ARG A 45 -0.17 10.11 -9.42
N LEU A 46 0.42 8.91 -9.35
CA LEU A 46 -0.17 7.76 -8.68
C LEU A 46 -0.34 8.00 -7.18
N LYS A 47 0.65 8.63 -6.53
CA LYS A 47 0.57 8.99 -5.12
C LYS A 47 -0.61 9.93 -4.83
N ARG A 48 -0.79 11.00 -5.62
CA ARG A 48 -1.96 11.89 -5.47
C ARG A 48 -3.28 11.16 -5.69
N LYS A 49 -3.35 10.30 -6.71
CA LYS A 49 -4.55 9.50 -7.00
C LYS A 49 -4.87 8.53 -5.86
N LEU A 50 -3.85 7.89 -5.28
CA LEU A 50 -4.01 7.00 -4.13
C LEU A 50 -4.55 7.77 -2.92
N ILE A 51 -3.90 8.88 -2.55
CA ILE A 51 -4.30 9.71 -1.40
C ILE A 51 -5.76 10.15 -1.54
N SER A 52 -6.13 10.73 -2.69
CA SER A 52 -7.52 11.15 -2.92
C SER A 52 -8.53 9.99 -2.82
N LYS A 53 -8.18 8.80 -3.31
CA LYS A 53 -9.06 7.62 -3.17
C LYS A 53 -9.21 7.17 -1.72
N LEU A 54 -8.16 7.25 -0.91
CA LEU A 54 -8.20 6.87 0.51
C LEU A 54 -8.95 7.91 1.35
N GLU A 55 -8.76 9.21 1.07
CA GLU A 55 -9.50 10.31 1.72
C GLU A 55 -11.01 10.17 1.48
N ASN A 56 -11.43 9.80 0.26
CA ASN A 56 -12.84 9.56 -0.09
C ASN A 56 -13.47 8.33 0.59
N LEU A 57 -12.68 7.49 1.29
CA LEU A 57 -13.25 6.36 2.04
C LEU A 57 -13.85 6.78 3.38
N GLU A 58 -13.51 7.97 3.89
CA GLU A 58 -14.02 8.51 5.15
C GLU A 58 -13.91 7.47 6.28
N VAL A 59 -12.70 6.95 6.51
CA VAL A 59 -12.43 5.95 7.56
C VAL A 59 -12.68 6.57 8.94
N GLU A 60 -13.56 5.97 9.73
CA GLU A 60 -13.92 6.48 11.07
C GLU A 60 -13.36 5.61 12.20
N THR A 61 -13.11 4.33 11.95
CA THR A 61 -12.80 3.35 13.01
C THR A 61 -11.31 3.02 13.13
N GLY A 62 -10.46 3.93 12.65
CA GLY A 62 -9.02 3.74 12.57
C GLY A 62 -8.31 4.81 11.76
N PHE A 63 -7.11 4.47 11.28
CA PHE A 63 -6.28 5.37 10.48
C PHE A 63 -5.42 4.64 9.46
N ILE A 64 -4.90 5.39 8.48
CA ILE A 64 -3.99 4.92 7.44
C ILE A 64 -2.72 5.78 7.49
N SER A 65 -1.56 5.13 7.47
CA SER A 65 -0.25 5.78 7.47
C SER A 65 0.53 5.45 6.19
N ILE A 66 1.17 6.46 5.60
CA ILE A 66 1.93 6.34 4.35
C ILE A 66 3.38 6.74 4.60
N TYR A 67 4.31 5.79 4.48
CA TYR A 67 5.74 5.99 4.70
C TYR A 67 6.50 5.91 3.39
N LEU A 68 7.42 6.85 3.14
CA LEU A 68 8.40 6.71 2.07
C LEU A 68 9.46 5.71 2.53
N VAL A 69 9.68 4.66 1.73
CA VAL A 69 10.70 3.67 2.00
C VAL A 69 11.85 3.89 1.04
N GLY A 70 13.06 3.93 1.60
CA GLY A 70 14.29 3.97 0.81
C GLY A 70 14.51 2.69 0.01
N SER A 71 15.72 2.51 -0.51
CA SER A 71 16.10 1.34 -1.32
C SER A 71 16.34 0.06 -0.50
N HIS A 72 16.13 0.09 0.81
CA HIS A 72 16.40 -1.06 1.66
C HIS A 72 15.35 -2.15 1.47
N LYS A 73 15.83 -3.37 1.22
CA LYS A 73 14.97 -4.55 1.28
C LYS A 73 14.58 -4.78 2.75
N PRO A 74 13.29 -4.91 3.07
CA PRO A 74 12.84 -5.21 4.41
C PRO A 74 13.37 -6.58 4.87
N LYS A 75 13.55 -6.71 6.18
CA LYS A 75 13.95 -7.94 6.83
C LYS A 75 12.72 -8.57 7.48
N ASP A 76 12.34 -9.75 7.00
CA ASP A 76 11.22 -10.50 7.56
C ASP A 76 11.70 -11.45 8.67
N ILE A 77 10.89 -11.60 9.73
CA ILE A 77 11.13 -12.51 10.84
C ILE A 77 9.90 -13.43 10.96
N GLY A 78 10.12 -14.75 10.96
CA GLY A 78 9.05 -15.75 10.98
C GLY A 78 8.68 -16.27 9.59
N ASN A 79 7.47 -16.83 9.46
CA ASN A 79 7.00 -17.45 8.22
C ASN A 79 6.34 -16.42 7.28
N ALA A 80 7.15 -15.53 6.70
CA ALA A 80 6.67 -14.55 5.74
C ALA A 80 6.36 -15.21 4.38
N PRO A 81 5.24 -14.83 3.72
CA PRO A 81 4.95 -15.31 2.38
C PRO A 81 6.01 -14.79 1.38
N PRO A 82 6.19 -15.47 0.23
CA PRO A 82 7.08 -14.99 -0.81
C PRO A 82 6.69 -13.58 -1.26
N ARG A 83 7.66 -12.67 -1.29
CA ARG A 83 7.45 -11.32 -1.82
C ARG A 83 7.33 -11.39 -3.33
N PHE A 84 6.17 -10.99 -3.85
CA PHE A 84 5.95 -10.85 -5.28
C PHE A 84 6.58 -9.53 -5.77
N ASN A 85 7.88 -9.51 -6.07
CA ASN A 85 8.37 -8.65 -7.15
C ASN A 85 9.85 -8.86 -7.51
N GLU A 86 10.11 -9.38 -8.71
CA GLU A 86 11.18 -8.87 -9.59
C GLU A 86 10.76 -8.81 -11.08
N ASN A 87 9.69 -9.49 -11.56
CA ASN A 87 9.38 -9.58 -13.01
C ASN A 87 7.94 -9.23 -13.48
N TYR A 88 7.00 -8.84 -12.61
CA TYR A 88 5.65 -8.48 -13.06
C TYR A 88 5.52 -6.97 -13.18
N ALA A 89 5.85 -6.46 -14.37
CA ALA A 89 5.44 -5.13 -14.79
C ALA A 89 3.92 -5.01 -14.61
N PHE A 90 3.47 -4.01 -13.85
CA PHE A 90 2.06 -3.68 -13.72
C PHE A 90 1.48 -3.42 -15.12
N VAL A 91 0.68 -4.35 -15.63
CA VAL A 91 -0.24 -4.07 -16.74
C VAL A 91 -1.52 -3.53 -16.09
N ILE A 92 -1.71 -2.22 -16.19
CA ILE A 92 -3.00 -1.56 -15.98
C ILE A 92 -3.37 -0.90 -17.30
#